data_AF-A0A1I6TNR8-F1
#
_entry.id   AF-A0A1I6TNR8-F1
#
_cell.length_a   1.000
_cell.length_b   1.000
_cell.length_c   1.000
_cell.angle_alpha   90.00
_cell.angle_beta   90.00
_cell.angle_gamma   90.00
#
_symmetry.space_group_name_H-M   'P 1'
#
loop_
_entity.id
_entity.type
_entity.pdbx_description
1 polymer ?
#
loop_
_entity_poly.entity_id
_entity_poly.type
_entity_poly.pdbx_seq_one_letter_code
_entity_poly.pdbx_strand_id
1 'polypeptide(L)'
;MISNNSNMERGGAPVGVWFKSSLSHPNGNDCVEVFFEVGRAHIRDSKDGGVGPSVVVPAELWQSFLDEVVGDGGANSAIRVDVESSGGATIRSRDDDQVALSYTPGEWTAFVAGVRNGEFTLPDAARLAA
;
A
#
# COMPACT_ATOMS: atom_id res chain seq x y z
N MET A 1 5.21 -17.29 21.96
CA MET A 1 5.55 -17.83 20.63
C MET A 1 4.23 -17.93 19.88
N ILE A 2 3.91 -16.96 19.01
CA ILE A 2 2.67 -17.02 18.24
C ILE A 2 2.98 -16.65 16.79
N SER A 3 2.78 -17.67 15.96
CA SER A 3 2.57 -17.73 14.51
C SER A 3 3.50 -16.94 13.59
N ASN A 4 4.49 -17.68 13.08
CA ASN A 4 5.07 -17.45 11.77
C ASN A 4 3.98 -17.67 10.70
N ASN A 5 3.73 -16.63 9.91
CA ASN A 5 2.87 -16.67 8.73
C ASN A 5 3.55 -17.48 7.61
N SER A 6 3.55 -18.80 7.76
CA SER A 6 3.92 -19.75 6.71
C SER A 6 2.74 -19.93 5.76
N ASN A 7 2.50 -18.97 4.85
CA ASN A 7 1.57 -19.17 3.72
C ASN A 7 1.87 -18.29 2.50
N MET A 8 3.11 -17.85 2.32
CA MET A 8 3.55 -17.08 1.15
C MET A 8 4.03 -17.98 0.00
N GLU A 9 3.36 -19.11 -0.24
CA GLU A 9 3.74 -20.06 -1.28
C GLU A 9 2.48 -20.46 -2.07
N ARG A 10 2.17 -19.68 -3.12
CA ARG A 10 1.10 -19.79 -4.14
C ARG A 10 -0.26 -19.13 -3.81
N GLY A 11 -0.43 -17.86 -4.19
CA GLY A 11 -1.75 -17.31 -4.59
C GLY A 11 -2.11 -15.93 -4.05
N GLY A 12 -1.56 -14.86 -4.65
CA GLY A 12 -2.05 -13.47 -4.50
C GLY A 12 -1.94 -12.85 -3.11
N ALA A 13 -2.02 -11.53 -3.05
CA ALA A 13 -2.26 -10.82 -1.79
C ALA A 13 -3.64 -11.18 -1.20
N PRO A 14 -3.85 -11.08 0.12
CA PRO A 14 -5.13 -11.43 0.72
C PRO A 14 -6.21 -10.37 0.41
N VAL A 15 -7.45 -10.82 0.23
CA VAL A 15 -8.64 -9.97 0.00
C VAL A 15 -9.50 -9.96 1.26
N GLY A 16 -10.05 -8.80 1.62
CA GLY A 16 -10.95 -8.65 2.77
C GLY A 16 -10.26 -8.61 4.14
N VAL A 17 -8.92 -8.47 4.18
CA VAL A 17 -8.15 -8.29 5.42
C VAL A 17 -7.00 -7.30 5.21
N TRP A 18 -6.63 -6.57 6.27
CA TRP A 18 -5.49 -5.67 6.25
C TRP A 18 -4.19 -6.48 6.33
N PHE A 19 -3.22 -6.12 5.50
CA PHE A 19 -1.91 -6.75 5.51
C PHE A 19 -0.80 -5.72 5.25
N LYS A 20 0.42 -6.08 5.65
CA LYS A 20 1.64 -5.27 5.51
C LYS A 20 2.63 -5.99 4.62
N SER A 21 3.67 -5.30 4.17
CA SER A 21 4.83 -5.96 3.57
C SER A 21 5.50 -6.87 4.60
N SER A 22 6.05 -8.00 4.15
CA SER A 22 6.89 -8.87 4.98
C SER A 22 8.19 -8.20 5.45
N LEU A 23 8.61 -7.13 4.75
CA LEU A 23 9.81 -6.34 5.01
C LEU A 23 9.59 -5.20 6.00
N SER A 24 8.36 -5.04 6.49
CA SER A 24 8.01 -4.06 7.51
C SER A 24 8.75 -4.35 8.82
N HIS A 25 9.37 -3.35 9.44
CA HIS A 25 10.13 -3.55 10.67
C HIS A 25 9.21 -3.96 11.83
N PRO A 26 9.53 -5.02 12.60
CA PRO A 26 8.68 -5.50 13.69
C PRO A 26 8.62 -4.55 14.90
N ASN A 27 9.52 -3.57 14.98
CA ASN A 27 9.61 -2.61 16.09
C ASN A 27 9.08 -1.21 15.75
N GLY A 28 8.57 -1.00 14.53
CA GLY A 28 7.98 0.27 14.10
C GLY A 28 6.47 0.12 13.92
N ASN A 29 5.70 1.00 14.54
CA ASN A 29 4.24 1.04 14.41
C ASN A 29 3.76 1.81 13.15
N ASP A 30 4.66 2.25 12.27
CA ASP A 30 4.40 3.27 11.25
C ASP A 30 4.42 2.68 9.81
N CYS A 31 3.96 1.43 9.66
CA CYS A 31 4.04 0.72 8.38
C CYS A 31 2.84 1.01 7.45
N VAL A 32 3.07 0.94 6.14
CA VAL A 32 2.01 0.92 5.13
C VAL A 32 1.17 -0.35 5.28
N GLU A 33 -0.14 -0.19 5.42
CA GLU A 33 -1.12 -1.28 5.37
C GLU A 33 -2.01 -1.18 4.14
N VAL A 34 -2.27 -2.32 3.51
CA VAL A 34 -3.15 -2.43 2.34
C VAL A 34 -4.32 -3.37 2.66
N PHE A 35 -5.49 -3.04 2.12
CA PHE A 35 -6.68 -3.88 2.15
C PHE A 35 -7.31 -3.89 0.76
N PHE A 36 -7.50 -5.09 0.22
CA PHE A 36 -8.20 -5.26 -1.04
C PHE A 36 -9.67 -5.59 -0.82
N GLU A 37 -10.55 -4.85 -1.48
CA GLU A 37 -11.95 -5.23 -1.71
C GLU A 37 -12.23 -5.27 -3.21
N VAL A 38 -13.44 -5.68 -3.56
CA VAL A 38 -13.87 -5.72 -4.95
C VAL A 38 -13.86 -4.30 -5.53
N GLY A 39 -13.05 -4.08 -6.55
CA GLY A 39 -12.94 -2.83 -7.29
C GLY A 39 -12.09 -1.75 -6.63
N ARG A 40 -11.55 -1.97 -5.41
CA ARG A 40 -10.80 -0.94 -4.66
C ARG A 40 -9.70 -1.54 -3.78
N ALA A 41 -8.65 -0.75 -3.60
CA ALA A 41 -7.61 -0.96 -2.62
C ALA A 41 -7.60 0.22 -1.65
N HIS A 42 -7.48 -0.08 -0.36
CA HIS A 42 -7.33 0.90 0.69
C HIS A 42 -5.91 0.87 1.21
N ILE A 43 -5.33 2.05 1.43
CA ILE A 43 -4.01 2.23 2.02
C ILE A 43 -4.19 3.02 3.31
N ARG A 44 -3.54 2.62 4.39
CA ARG A 44 -3.51 3.39 5.64
C ARG A 44 -2.16 3.32 6.32
N ASP A 45 -1.98 4.14 7.34
CA ASP A 45 -0.83 4.06 8.24
C ASP A 45 -1.19 3.23 9.48
N SER A 46 -0.32 2.27 9.80
CA SER A 46 -0.46 1.42 10.98
C SER A 46 -0.42 2.22 12.28
N LYS A 47 0.24 3.38 12.30
CA LYS A 47 0.46 4.16 13.53
C LYS A 47 -0.81 4.79 14.06
N ASP A 48 -1.78 4.94 13.18
CA ASP A 48 -3.06 5.51 13.51
C ASP A 48 -4.03 4.49 14.14
N GLY A 49 -3.60 3.24 14.33
CA GLY A 49 -4.37 2.21 15.03
C GLY A 49 -5.73 1.90 14.38
N GLY A 50 -5.88 2.20 13.09
CA GLY A 50 -7.13 2.06 12.34
C GLY A 50 -8.13 3.22 12.51
N VAL A 51 -7.76 4.31 13.19
CA VAL A 51 -8.59 5.52 13.38
C VAL A 51 -8.23 6.63 12.38
N GLY A 52 -7.03 6.58 11.82
CA GLY A 52 -6.52 7.58 10.88
C GLY A 52 -7.12 7.50 9.47
N PRO A 53 -6.69 8.41 8.58
CA PRO A 53 -7.17 8.42 7.20
C PRO A 53 -6.80 7.12 6.47
N SER A 54 -7.63 6.76 5.49
CA SER A 54 -7.31 5.76 4.50
C SER A 54 -7.44 6.37 3.11
N VAL A 55 -6.40 6.23 2.30
CA VAL A 55 -6.43 6.59 0.88
C VAL A 55 -7.04 5.42 0.10
N VAL A 56 -7.94 5.71 -0.83
CA VAL A 56 -8.61 4.70 -1.65
C VAL A 56 -8.14 4.81 -3.09
N VAL A 57 -7.75 3.68 -3.67
CA VAL A 57 -7.32 3.56 -5.07
C VAL A 57 -8.24 2.58 -5.80
N PRO A 58 -8.89 2.97 -6.91
CA PRO A 58 -9.62 2.03 -7.75
C PRO A 58 -8.73 0.88 -8.22
N ALA A 59 -9.27 -0.33 -8.30
CA ALA A 59 -8.54 -1.54 -8.68
C ALA A 59 -7.85 -1.39 -10.05
N GLU A 60 -8.51 -0.71 -11.01
CA GLU A 60 -7.99 -0.44 -12.34
C GLU A 60 -6.79 0.53 -12.35
N LEU A 61 -6.62 1.33 -11.30
CA LEU A 61 -5.49 2.26 -11.13
C LEU A 61 -4.41 1.70 -10.19
N TRP A 62 -4.63 0.53 -9.59
CA TRP A 62 -3.71 -0.02 -8.60
C TRP A 62 -2.33 -0.31 -9.17
N GLN A 63 -2.26 -0.88 -10.38
CA GLN A 63 -0.96 -1.13 -11.03
C GLN A 63 -0.20 0.18 -11.26
N SER A 64 -0.87 1.23 -11.74
CA SER A 64 -0.23 2.54 -11.91
C SER A 64 0.26 3.14 -10.59
N PHE A 65 -0.43 2.89 -9.48
CA PHE A 65 0.10 3.24 -8.16
C PHE A 65 1.40 2.47 -7.84
N LEU A 66 1.45 1.16 -8.06
CA LEU A 66 2.67 0.38 -7.82
C LEU A 66 3.85 0.87 -8.70
N ASP A 67 3.57 1.24 -9.94
CA ASP A 67 4.56 1.81 -10.88
C ASP A 67 5.09 3.17 -10.37
N GLU A 68 4.23 4.03 -9.81
CA GLU A 68 4.64 5.27 -9.15
C GLU A 68 5.53 5.01 -7.92
N VAL A 69 5.19 4.00 -7.12
CA VAL A 69 5.96 3.62 -5.92
C VAL A 69 7.39 3.23 -6.28
N VAL A 70 7.59 2.48 -7.37
CA VAL A 70 8.92 2.01 -7.77
C VAL A 70 9.72 3.02 -8.59
N GLY A 71 9.11 4.16 -8.93
CA GLY A 71 9.75 5.29 -9.63
C GLY A 71 9.63 5.24 -11.15
N ASP A 72 8.80 4.35 -11.70
CA ASP A 72 8.64 4.18 -13.16
C ASP A 72 7.67 5.22 -13.78
N GLY A 73 7.08 6.07 -12.93
CA GLY A 73 6.16 7.13 -13.32
C GLY A 73 4.77 6.58 -13.66
N GLY A 74 3.75 7.06 -12.96
CA GLY A 74 2.37 6.73 -13.25
C GLY A 74 1.50 7.97 -13.42
N ALA A 75 0.41 7.77 -14.14
CA ALA A 75 -0.62 8.76 -14.39
C ALA A 75 -1.82 8.52 -13.47
N ASN A 76 -1.60 8.07 -12.23
CA ASN A 76 -2.70 7.74 -11.33
C ASN A 76 -3.56 9.00 -11.10
N SER A 77 -4.85 8.90 -11.46
CA SER A 77 -5.80 10.00 -11.35
C SER A 77 -6.53 10.02 -10.01
N ALA A 78 -6.44 8.96 -9.19
CA ALA A 78 -7.03 8.90 -7.86
C ALA A 78 -6.08 9.44 -6.78
N ILE A 79 -4.77 9.23 -6.95
CA ILE A 79 -3.77 9.59 -5.95
C ILE A 79 -2.52 10.22 -6.58
N ARG A 80 -1.65 10.74 -5.72
CA ARG A 80 -0.29 11.18 -6.06
C ARG A 80 0.68 10.70 -4.99
N VAL A 81 1.84 10.22 -5.43
CA VAL A 81 2.98 9.94 -4.56
C VAL A 81 4.01 11.06 -4.65
N ASP A 82 4.24 11.77 -3.55
CA ASP A 82 5.27 12.78 -3.41
C ASP A 82 6.46 12.22 -2.65
N VAL A 83 7.52 11.81 -3.37
CA VAL A 83 8.77 11.36 -2.76
C VAL A 83 9.62 12.56 -2.34
N GLU A 84 9.95 12.63 -1.06
CA GLU A 84 10.75 13.71 -0.49
C GLU A 84 12.24 13.51 -0.74
N SER A 85 13.01 14.60 -0.75
CA SER A 85 14.48 14.54 -0.85
C SER A 85 15.16 13.74 0.29
N SER A 86 14.46 13.55 1.40
CA SER A 86 14.87 12.72 2.54
C SER A 86 14.79 11.21 2.25
N GLY A 87 14.08 10.81 1.20
CA GLY A 87 13.76 9.42 0.88
C GLY A 87 12.43 8.92 1.47
N GLY A 88 11.75 9.74 2.28
CA GLY A 88 10.37 9.49 2.70
C GLY A 88 9.38 9.78 1.57
N ALA A 89 8.10 9.51 1.80
CA ALA A 89 7.08 9.83 0.82
C ALA A 89 5.74 10.16 1.47
N THR A 90 4.95 10.95 0.77
CA THR A 90 3.54 11.19 1.10
C THR A 90 2.65 10.65 -0.02
N ILE A 91 1.68 9.79 0.32
CA ILE A 91 0.60 9.39 -0.56
C ILE A 91 -0.59 10.32 -0.29
N ARG A 92 -1.12 10.97 -1.32
CA ARG A 92 -2.24 11.90 -1.18
C ARG A 92 -3.37 11.57 -2.14
N SER A 93 -4.61 11.66 -1.65
CA SER A 93 -5.81 11.61 -2.50
C SER A 93 -5.88 12.85 -3.41
N ARG A 94 -6.26 12.67 -4.67
CA ARG A 94 -6.50 13.79 -5.59
C ARG A 94 -7.88 14.43 -5.42
N ASP A 95 -8.82 13.70 -4.83
CA ASP A 95 -10.18 14.21 -4.57
C ASP A 95 -10.27 15.02 -3.28
N ASP A 96 -9.37 14.77 -2.32
CA ASP A 96 -9.29 15.48 -1.04
C ASP A 96 -7.84 15.53 -0.55
N ASP A 97 -7.21 16.70 -0.71
CA ASP A 97 -5.81 16.93 -0.30
C ASP A 97 -5.59 16.79 1.23
N GLN A 98 -6.66 16.79 2.05
CA GLN A 98 -6.54 16.51 3.49
C GLN A 98 -6.36 15.02 3.79
N VAL A 99 -6.67 14.12 2.85
CA VAL A 99 -6.45 12.68 2.99
C VAL A 99 -5.06 12.35 2.47
N ALA A 100 -4.09 12.40 3.38
CA ALA A 100 -2.68 12.11 3.10
C ALA A 100 -2.06 11.18 4.14
N LEU A 101 -1.11 10.36 3.69
CA LEU A 101 -0.34 9.42 4.50
C LEU A 101 1.15 9.69 4.30
N SER A 102 1.86 10.05 5.36
CA SER A 102 3.29 10.39 5.31
C SER A 102 4.13 9.33 6.01
N TYR A 103 5.15 8.85 5.30
CA TYR A 103 6.01 7.76 5.69
C TYR A 103 7.47 8.18 5.76
N THR A 104 8.19 7.65 6.75
CA THR A 104 9.62 7.88 6.92
C THR A 104 10.42 7.22 5.78
N PRO A 105 11.70 7.59 5.59
CA PRO A 105 12.54 6.95 4.57
C PRO A 105 12.67 5.43 4.75
N GLY A 106 12.72 4.96 5.99
CA GLY A 106 12.81 3.53 6.30
C GLY A 106 11.54 2.75 5.95
N GLU A 107 10.38 3.31 6.28
CA GLU A 107 9.07 2.74 5.93
C GLU A 107 8.86 2.71 4.43
N TRP A 108 9.14 3.83 3.75
CA TRP A 108 8.97 3.92 2.32
C TRP A 108 9.90 2.94 1.59
N THR A 109 11.16 2.82 2.01
CA THR A 109 12.11 1.86 1.44
C THR A 109 11.62 0.42 1.59
N ALA A 110 11.09 0.05 2.76
CA ALA A 110 10.54 -1.29 2.98
C ALA A 110 9.30 -1.55 2.10
N PHE A 111 8.42 -0.56 1.96
CA PHE A 111 7.25 -0.66 1.10
C PHE A 111 7.64 -0.81 -0.37
N VAL A 112 8.55 0.01 -0.89
CA VAL A 112 9.09 -0.10 -2.26
C VAL A 112 9.69 -1.48 -2.52
N ALA A 113 10.43 -2.04 -1.55
CA ALA A 113 10.98 -3.39 -1.66
C ALA A 113 9.88 -4.46 -1.71
N GLY A 114 8.83 -4.34 -0.89
CA GLY A 114 7.67 -5.23 -0.94
C GLY A 114 6.92 -5.17 -2.28
N VAL A 115 6.75 -3.96 -2.84
CA VAL A 115 6.17 -3.77 -4.18
C VAL A 115 7.01 -4.45 -5.26
N ARG A 116 8.34 -4.28 -5.24
CA ARG A 116 9.26 -4.95 -6.18
C ARG A 116 9.24 -6.47 -6.04
N ASN A 117 8.97 -7.00 -4.85
CA ASN A 117 8.77 -8.43 -4.61
C ASN A 117 7.38 -8.93 -5.02
N GLY A 118 6.48 -8.05 -5.49
CA GLY A 118 5.14 -8.40 -5.93
C GLY A 118 4.14 -8.66 -4.79
N GLU A 119 4.47 -8.32 -3.54
CA GLU A 119 3.64 -8.56 -2.35
C GLU A 119 2.28 -7.85 -2.41
N PHE A 120 2.21 -6.78 -3.18
CA PHE A 120 1.03 -5.95 -3.34
C PHE A 120 0.33 -6.13 -4.69
N THR A 121 0.62 -7.20 -5.43
CA THR A 121 -0.07 -7.47 -6.70
C THR A 121 -1.57 -7.66 -6.44
N LEU A 122 -2.41 -6.91 -7.18
CA LEU A 122 -3.86 -6.99 -7.05
C LEU A 122 -4.34 -8.42 -7.39
N PRO A 123 -5.05 -9.11 -6.49
CA PRO A 123 -5.62 -10.43 -6.79
C PRO A 123 -6.77 -10.32 -7.79
N ASP A 124 -6.95 -11.33 -8.66
CA ASP A 124 -8.07 -11.37 -9.62
C ASP A 124 -9.44 -11.22 -8.93
N ALA A 125 -9.60 -11.78 -7.73
CA ALA A 125 -10.82 -11.66 -6.94
C ALA A 125 -11.16 -10.21 -6.53
N ALA A 126 -10.16 -9.34 -6.41
CA ALA A 126 -10.35 -7.92 -6.12
C ALA A 126 -10.58 -7.09 -7.40
N ARG A 127 -10.25 -7.62 -8.58
CA ARG A 127 -10.36 -6.91 -9.86
C ARG A 127 -11.78 -6.86 -10.41
N LEU A 128 -12.65 -7.81 -10.03
CA LEU A 128 -13.99 -7.99 -10.59
C LEU A 128 -14.99 -6.90 -10.15
N ALA A 129 -14.80 -5.67 -10.61
CA ALA A 129 -15.93 -4.76 -10.81
C ALA A 129 -16.56 -5.13 -12.16
N ALA A 130 -17.74 -5.76 -12.12
CA ALA A 130 -18.54 -6.02 -13.32
C ALA A 130 -19.16 -4.73 -13.85
#